data_AF-A0A2V8AP05-F1
#
_entry.id   AF-A0A2V8AP05-F1
#
_cell.length_a   1.000
_cell.length_b   1.000
_cell.length_c   1.000
_cell.angle_alpha   90.00
_cell.angle_beta   90.00
_cell.angle_gamma   90.00
#
_symmetry.space_group_name_H-M   'P 1'
#
loop_
_entity.id
_entity.type
_entity.pdbx_description
1 polymer ?
#
loop_
_entity_poly.entity_id
_entity_poly.type
_entity_poly.pdbx_seq_one_letter_code
_entity_poly.pdbx_strand_id
1 'polypeptide(L)'
;AVLNDLASAYLLPVIDVGVRVGTRGDRVLSGLLAEVRILTAATPCLWCRKTISADAIRVENLPAAERERLRREGYVVGGTDTPAASVVALTVLGAGLATCALIGLFAEDAAVAPAGYWVDGLLGDARETATSAPRADCWCRSRIAFGDAAAPPFIA
;
A
#
# COMPACT_ATOMS: atom_id res chain seq x y z
N ALA A 1 -4.47 -6.46 -5.95
CA ALA A 1 -5.47 -7.11 -5.06
C ALA A 1 -4.90 -8.35 -4.36
N VAL A 2 -4.00 -9.11 -5.00
CA VAL A 2 -3.41 -10.35 -4.45
C VAL A 2 -2.91 -10.23 -3.01
N LEU A 3 -2.19 -9.16 -2.66
CA LEU A 3 -1.71 -8.93 -1.28
C LEU A 3 -2.83 -8.79 -0.24
N ASN A 4 -3.99 -8.24 -0.63
CA ASN A 4 -5.15 -8.18 0.26
C ASN A 4 -5.74 -9.58 0.48
N ASP A 5 -5.72 -10.43 -0.54
CA ASP A 5 -6.21 -11.82 -0.43
C ASP A 5 -5.26 -12.64 0.46
N LEU A 6 -3.95 -12.44 0.37
CA LEU A 6 -2.98 -13.03 1.32
C LEU A 6 -3.35 -12.70 2.77
N ALA A 7 -3.59 -11.41 3.06
CA ALA A 7 -3.93 -10.94 4.40
C ALA A 7 -5.29 -11.44 4.92
N SER A 8 -6.30 -11.51 4.06
CA SER A 8 -7.68 -11.82 4.48
C SER A 8 -8.08 -13.28 4.21
N ALA A 9 -7.90 -13.75 2.98
CA ALA A 9 -8.30 -15.09 2.58
C ALA A 9 -7.38 -16.17 3.15
N TYR A 10 -6.06 -15.91 3.23
CA TYR A 10 -5.08 -16.88 3.73
C TYR A 10 -4.59 -16.61 5.15
N LEU A 11 -5.11 -15.55 5.80
CA LEU A 11 -4.72 -15.15 7.15
C LEU A 11 -3.21 -14.94 7.33
N LEU A 12 -2.51 -14.56 6.27
CA LEU A 12 -1.07 -14.28 6.28
C LEU A 12 -0.83 -12.77 6.42
N PRO A 13 -0.36 -12.28 7.58
CA PRO A 13 -0.10 -10.85 7.76
C PRO A 13 0.83 -10.31 6.67
N VAL A 14 0.45 -9.18 6.06
CA VAL A 14 1.26 -8.48 5.05
C VAL A 14 1.70 -7.14 5.61
N ILE A 15 3.01 -6.92 5.62
CA ILE A 15 3.59 -5.60 5.88
C ILE A 15 3.73 -4.92 4.52
N ASP A 16 2.95 -3.87 4.31
CA ASP A 16 2.99 -3.07 3.10
C ASP A 16 3.72 -1.77 3.40
N VAL A 17 4.75 -1.50 2.60
CA VAL A 17 5.66 -0.35 2.77
C VAL A 17 5.70 0.44 1.48
N GLY A 18 5.51 1.74 1.61
CA GLY A 18 5.57 2.67 0.49
C GLY A 18 6.51 3.83 0.80
N VAL A 19 7.26 4.26 -0.21
CA VAL A 19 8.05 5.49 -0.16
C VAL A 19 7.69 6.40 -1.30
N ARG A 20 7.65 7.71 -1.03
CA ARG A 20 7.32 8.72 -2.04
C ARG A 20 8.08 10.00 -1.82
N VAL A 21 8.76 10.45 -2.87
CA VAL A 21 9.27 11.81 -2.95
C VAL A 21 8.14 12.73 -3.40
N GLY A 22 7.76 13.69 -2.56
CA GLY A 22 6.80 14.72 -2.92
C GLY A 22 7.49 15.88 -3.64
N THR A 23 6.86 16.40 -4.68
CA THR A 23 7.27 17.66 -5.32
C THR A 23 6.12 18.66 -5.30
N ARG A 24 6.45 19.94 -5.09
CA ARG A 24 5.54 21.07 -5.26
C ARG A 24 5.94 21.82 -6.53
N GLY A 25 5.06 21.80 -7.53
CA GLY A 25 5.42 22.19 -8.90
C GLY A 25 6.52 21.28 -9.46
N ASP A 26 7.20 21.73 -10.51
CA ASP A 26 8.11 20.86 -11.26
C ASP A 26 9.48 20.65 -10.61
N ARG A 27 9.84 21.37 -9.53
CA ARG A 27 11.24 21.41 -9.06
C ARG A 27 11.48 21.54 -7.56
N VAL A 28 10.45 21.71 -6.73
CA VAL A 28 10.67 21.92 -5.29
C VAL A 28 10.33 20.65 -4.52
N LEU A 29 11.30 20.11 -3.79
CA LEU A 29 11.07 18.99 -2.87
C LEU A 29 10.06 19.43 -1.80
N SER A 30 8.95 18.69 -1.68
CA SER A 30 7.87 19.02 -0.74
C SER A 30 7.72 18.02 0.39
N GLY A 31 8.45 16.90 0.36
CA GLY A 31 8.44 15.90 1.43
C GLY A 31 9.12 14.60 1.01
N LEU A 32 9.58 13.84 2.00
CA LEU A 32 10.18 12.52 1.81
C LEU A 32 9.39 11.51 2.65
N LEU A 33 8.32 10.97 2.08
CA LEU A 33 7.32 10.25 2.84
C LEU A 33 7.62 8.75 2.81
N ALA A 34 7.75 8.14 3.99
CA ALA A 34 7.78 6.69 4.17
C ALA A 34 6.55 6.27 4.96
N GLU A 35 5.82 5.29 4.47
CA GLU A 35 4.60 4.79 5.11
C GLU A 35 4.68 3.28 5.28
N VAL A 36 4.29 2.80 6.46
CA VAL A 36 4.18 1.38 6.79
C VAL A 36 2.78 1.10 7.29
N ARG A 37 2.21 0.00 6.81
CA ARG A 37 0.89 -0.48 7.22
C ARG A 37 0.90 -1.99 7.32
N ILE A 38 0.12 -2.51 8.27
CA ILE A 38 -0.03 -3.94 8.48
C ILE A 38 -1.43 -4.35 8.03
N LEU A 39 -1.49 -5.30 7.10
CA LEU A 39 -2.71 -5.88 6.58
C LEU A 39 -2.91 -7.26 7.23
N THR A 40 -4.04 -7.43 7.90
CA THR A 40 -4.52 -8.70 8.45
C THR A 40 -6.01 -8.84 8.17
N ALA A 41 -6.63 -9.96 8.54
CA ALA A 41 -8.09 -10.10 8.51
C ALA A 41 -8.82 -9.12 9.45
N ALA A 42 -8.13 -8.54 10.43
CA ALA A 42 -8.67 -7.60 11.40
C ALA A 42 -8.40 -6.11 11.05
N THR A 43 -7.39 -5.82 10.22
CA THR A 43 -7.04 -4.44 9.85
C THR A 43 -7.57 -4.05 8.46
N PRO A 44 -7.74 -2.75 8.17
CA PRO A 44 -8.24 -2.33 6.87
C PRO A 44 -7.26 -2.67 5.74
N CYS A 45 -7.76 -3.33 4.70
CA CYS A 45 -7.00 -3.64 3.49
C CYS A 45 -6.75 -2.39 2.62
N LEU A 46 -5.98 -2.53 1.53
CA LEU A 46 -5.66 -1.41 0.64
C LEU A 46 -6.90 -0.78 -0.04
N TRP A 47 -7.98 -1.55 -0.24
CA TRP A 47 -9.25 -1.02 -0.74
C TRP A 47 -9.97 -0.16 0.31
N CYS A 48 -10.01 -0.62 1.57
CA CYS A 48 -10.61 0.14 2.67
C CYS A 48 -9.96 1.53 2.81
N ARG A 49 -8.64 1.58 2.60
CA ARG A 49 -7.81 2.79 2.70
C ARG A 49 -7.85 3.67 1.46
N LYS A 50 -8.45 3.19 0.36
CA LYS A 50 -8.42 3.84 -0.96
C LYS A 50 -6.99 4.05 -1.49
N THR A 51 -6.02 3.24 -1.02
CA THR A 51 -4.63 3.25 -1.52
C THR A 51 -4.57 2.68 -2.93
N ILE A 52 -5.50 1.78 -3.27
CA ILE A 52 -5.69 1.24 -4.61
C ILE A 52 -7.11 1.51 -5.11
N SER A 53 -7.27 1.65 -6.43
CA SER A 53 -8.55 1.77 -7.11
C SER A 53 -8.60 0.85 -8.33
N ALA A 54 -9.79 0.37 -8.69
CA ALA A 54 -9.95 -0.52 -9.84
C ALA A 54 -9.57 0.19 -11.14
N ASP A 55 -9.89 1.49 -11.24
CA ASP A 55 -9.54 2.32 -12.38
C ASP A 55 -8.04 2.49 -12.54
N ALA A 56 -7.31 2.77 -11.45
CA ALA A 56 -5.85 2.90 -11.50
C ALA A 56 -5.19 1.58 -11.93
N ILE A 57 -5.59 0.46 -11.31
CA ILE A 57 -5.07 -0.87 -11.66
C ILE A 57 -5.37 -1.19 -13.13
N ARG A 58 -6.58 -0.89 -13.61
CA ARG A 58 -6.95 -1.12 -15.02
C ARG A 58 -6.03 -0.33 -15.95
N VAL A 59 -5.82 0.95 -15.67
CA VAL A 59 -4.95 1.82 -16.47
C VAL A 59 -3.50 1.36 -16.46
N GLU A 60 -2.98 0.94 -15.30
CA GLU A 60 -1.62 0.40 -15.16
C GLU A 60 -1.38 -0.90 -15.92
N ASN A 61 -2.43 -1.70 -16.13
CA ASN A 61 -2.37 -2.95 -16.89
C ASN A 61 -2.65 -2.79 -18.40
N LEU A 62 -3.01 -1.60 -18.87
CA LEU A 62 -3.18 -1.35 -20.31
C LEU A 62 -1.82 -1.43 -21.03
N PRO A 63 -1.78 -2.03 -22.24
CA PRO A 63 -0.62 -1.91 -23.13
C PRO A 63 -0.23 -0.45 -23.35
N ALA A 64 1.06 -0.15 -23.45
CA ALA A 64 1.57 1.22 -23.55
C ALA A 64 0.91 2.03 -24.69
N ALA A 65 0.73 1.41 -25.86
CA ALA A 65 0.11 2.06 -27.02
C ALA A 65 -1.37 2.42 -26.77
N GLU A 66 -2.12 1.52 -26.12
CA GLU A 66 -3.53 1.71 -25.81
C GLU A 66 -3.71 2.77 -24.71
N ARG A 67 -2.86 2.73 -23.69
CA ARG A 67 -2.81 3.73 -22.63
C ARG A 67 -2.55 5.13 -23.19
N GLU A 68 -1.61 5.27 -24.11
CA GLU A 68 -1.28 6.56 -24.72
C GLU A 68 -2.39 7.08 -25.64
N ARG A 69 -3.12 6.19 -26.32
CA ARG A 69 -4.33 6.57 -27.05
C ARG A 69 -5.39 7.13 -26.09
N LEU A 70 -5.70 6.40 -25.03
CA LEU A 70 -6.72 6.79 -24.05
C LEU A 70 -6.32 8.05 -23.26
N ARG A 71 -5.02 8.28 -23.02
CA ARG A 71 -4.51 9.55 -22.47
C ARG A 71 -4.80 10.73 -23.39
N ARG A 72 -4.50 10.59 -24.69
CA ARG A 72 -4.77 11.64 -25.68
C ARG A 72 -6.25 11.96 -25.82
N GLU A 73 -7.10 10.95 -25.64
CA GLU A 73 -8.56 11.10 -25.63
C GLU A 73 -9.13 11.63 -24.29
N GLY A 74 -8.28 11.84 -23.27
CA GLY A 74 -8.67 12.36 -21.97
C GLY A 74 -9.28 11.34 -21.01
N TYR A 75 -9.28 10.05 -21.36
CA TYR A 75 -9.82 8.95 -20.54
C TYR A 75 -8.86 8.46 -19.45
N VAL A 76 -7.59 8.86 -19.51
CA VAL A 76 -6.57 8.58 -18.49
C VAL A 76 -6.04 9.90 -17.95
N VAL A 77 -6.27 10.15 -16.67
CA VAL A 77 -5.80 11.36 -15.96
C VAL A 77 -4.59 10.98 -15.11
N GLY A 78 -3.44 11.59 -15.38
CA GLY A 78 -2.22 11.42 -14.59
C GLY A 78 -1.14 10.52 -15.22
N GLY A 79 0.12 10.85 -14.95
CA GLY A 79 1.31 10.22 -15.51
C GLY A 79 1.71 8.96 -14.77
N THR A 80 1.40 7.80 -15.34
CA THR A 80 1.96 6.51 -14.93
C THR A 80 3.35 6.23 -15.51
N ASP A 81 3.88 7.13 -16.36
CA ASP A 81 5.14 6.90 -17.10
C ASP A 81 6.29 7.86 -16.70
N THR A 82 6.07 8.77 -15.75
CA THR A 82 7.16 9.56 -15.18
C THR A 82 7.91 8.73 -14.15
N PRO A 83 9.22 8.48 -14.32
CA PRO A 83 10.01 7.76 -13.33
C PRO A 83 9.86 8.40 -11.96
N ALA A 84 9.43 7.62 -10.97
CA ALA A 84 9.45 8.08 -9.58
C ALA A 84 10.91 8.23 -9.13
N ALA A 85 11.24 9.37 -8.51
CA ALA A 85 12.56 9.58 -7.95
C ALA A 85 12.80 8.56 -6.82
N SER A 86 13.90 7.80 -6.92
CA SER A 86 14.34 6.87 -5.88
C SER A 86 15.50 7.46 -5.11
N VAL A 87 15.36 7.48 -3.78
CA VAL A 87 16.37 8.01 -2.85
C VAL A 87 16.73 6.90 -1.87
N VAL A 88 18.01 6.55 -1.80
CA VAL A 88 18.49 5.43 -0.96
C VAL A 88 18.12 5.63 0.51
N ALA A 89 18.33 6.84 1.05
CA ALA A 89 18.02 7.16 2.44
C ALA A 89 16.53 6.94 2.77
N LEU A 90 15.64 7.33 1.87
CA LEU A 90 14.20 7.15 2.05
C LEU A 90 13.79 5.67 1.96
N THR A 91 14.39 4.92 1.04
CA THR A 91 14.14 3.47 0.90
C THR A 91 14.61 2.71 2.13
N VAL A 92 15.79 3.06 2.66
CA VAL A 92 16.34 2.50 3.89
C VAL A 92 15.45 2.84 5.09
N LEU A 93 14.93 4.07 5.18
CA LEU A 93 13.96 4.44 6.21
C LEU A 93 12.71 3.55 6.15
N GLY A 94 12.09 3.41 4.98
CA GLY A 94 10.93 2.54 4.79
C GLY A 94 11.21 1.08 5.20
N ALA A 95 12.35 0.53 4.77
CA ALA A 95 12.76 -0.83 5.13
C ALA A 95 12.97 -1.00 6.65
N GLY A 96 13.56 0.00 7.31
CA GLY A 96 13.73 0.04 8.76
C GLY A 96 12.39 0.03 9.50
N LEU A 97 11.45 0.89 9.08
CA LEU A 97 10.09 0.93 9.65
C LEU A 97 9.35 -0.41 9.47
N ALA A 98 9.48 -1.04 8.30
CA ALA A 98 8.88 -2.34 8.03
C ALA A 98 9.49 -3.44 8.90
N THR A 99 10.79 -3.40 9.15
CA THR A 99 11.48 -4.33 10.05
C THR A 99 11.03 -4.15 11.50
N CYS A 100 10.86 -2.90 11.97
CA CYS A 100 10.30 -2.63 13.29
C CYS A 100 8.87 -3.16 13.41
N ALA A 101 8.03 -2.98 12.38
CA ALA A 101 6.68 -3.54 12.35
C ALA A 101 6.69 -5.08 12.42
N LEU A 102 7.62 -5.74 11.73
CA LEU A 102 7.79 -7.20 11.79
C LEU A 102 8.18 -7.66 13.20
N ILE A 103 9.16 -7.00 13.83
CA ILE A 103 9.56 -7.30 15.21
C ILE A 103 8.36 -7.12 16.15
N GLY A 104 7.58 -6.06 15.94
CA GLY A 104 6.34 -5.81 16.67
C GLY A 104 5.31 -6.93 16.58
N LEU A 105 5.11 -7.48 15.37
CA LEU A 105 4.22 -8.62 15.15
C LEU A 105 4.69 -9.87 15.90
N PHE A 106 6.00 -10.10 16.01
CA PHE A 106 6.57 -11.24 16.75
C PHE A 106 6.59 -11.03 18.27
N ALA A 107 6.61 -9.78 18.74
CA ALA A 107 6.73 -9.47 20.16
C ALA A 107 5.40 -9.65 20.95
N GLU A 108 4.33 -10.13 20.31
CA GLU A 108 2.97 -10.30 20.88
C GLU A 108 2.36 -9.02 21.50
N ASP A 109 2.93 -7.85 21.21
CA ASP A 109 2.35 -6.58 21.65
C ASP A 109 1.26 -6.16 20.66
N ALA A 110 0.00 -6.38 21.07
CA ALA A 110 -1.19 -6.03 20.31
C ALA A 110 -1.28 -4.53 19.98
N ALA A 111 -0.50 -3.66 20.65
CA ALA A 111 -0.46 -2.23 20.38
C ALA A 111 0.53 -1.85 19.25
N VAL A 112 1.45 -2.73 18.83
CA VAL A 112 2.52 -2.37 17.85
C VAL A 112 2.01 -2.31 16.41
N ALA A 113 0.73 -2.58 16.17
CA ALA A 113 0.13 -2.45 14.85
C ALA A 113 -0.90 -1.31 14.81
N PRO A 114 -0.49 -0.02 14.86
CA PRO A 114 -1.35 1.01 14.29
C PRO A 114 -1.62 0.56 12.85
N ALA A 115 -2.88 0.61 12.43
CA ALA A 115 -3.32 0.12 11.12
C ALA A 115 -2.39 0.59 10.00
N GLY A 116 -1.82 1.78 10.14
CA GLY A 116 -0.58 2.18 9.48
C GLY A 116 -0.16 3.55 10.00
N TYR A 117 1.07 3.95 9.72
CA TYR A 117 1.58 5.28 10.00
C TYR A 117 2.57 5.69 8.91
N TRP A 118 2.77 7.00 8.78
CA TRP A 118 3.78 7.56 7.91
C TRP A 118 4.72 8.48 8.67
N VAL A 119 5.93 8.61 8.13
CA VAL A 119 7.00 9.48 8.59
C VAL A 119 7.45 10.36 7.42
N ASP A 120 7.54 11.66 7.63
CA ASP A 120 8.22 12.58 6.71
C ASP A 120 9.70 12.64 7.09
N GLY A 121 10.56 12.01 6.29
CA GLY A 121 12.00 12.00 6.47
C GLY A 121 12.67 13.36 6.24
N LEU A 122 11.95 14.38 5.77
CA LEU A 122 12.49 15.74 5.65
C LEU A 122 12.31 16.54 6.95
N LEU A 123 11.14 16.47 7.57
CA LEU A 123 10.77 17.24 8.76
C LEU A 123 10.83 16.43 10.07
N GLY A 124 10.85 15.11 9.97
CA GLY A 124 10.82 14.20 11.13
C GLY A 124 9.42 13.96 11.71
N ASP A 125 8.37 14.54 11.12
CA ASP A 125 7.00 14.35 11.59
C ASP A 125 6.50 12.94 11.31
N ALA A 126 5.72 12.37 12.24
CA ALA A 126 5.05 11.09 12.06
C ALA A 126 3.56 11.19 12.39
N ARG A 127 2.71 10.49 11.64
CA ARG A 127 1.28 10.40 11.93
C ARG A 127 0.71 9.03 11.61
N GLU A 128 -0.25 8.61 12.43
CA GLU A 128 -1.08 7.43 12.14
C GLU A 128 -2.04 7.70 10.98
N THR A 129 -2.39 6.62 10.29
CA THR A 129 -3.39 6.63 9.22
C THR A 129 -4.80 6.65 9.81
N ALA A 130 -5.70 7.44 9.22
CA ALA A 130 -7.02 7.69 9.78
C ALA A 130 -7.97 6.47 9.81
N THR A 131 -7.71 5.43 9.01
CA THR A 131 -8.57 4.24 8.93
C THR A 131 -8.01 3.13 9.80
N SER A 132 -8.63 2.92 10.96
CA SER A 132 -8.25 1.86 11.91
C SER A 132 -9.07 0.57 11.76
N ALA A 133 -10.27 0.64 11.18
CA ALA A 133 -11.16 -0.51 11.01
C ALA A 133 -11.48 -0.82 9.53
N PRO A 134 -11.64 -2.09 9.15
CA PRO A 134 -12.14 -2.47 7.84
C PRO A 134 -13.54 -1.92 7.58
N ARG A 135 -13.80 -1.49 6.34
CA ARG A 135 -15.15 -1.16 5.89
C ARG A 135 -16.01 -2.42 5.83
N ALA A 136 -17.24 -2.34 6.34
CA ALA A 136 -18.17 -3.47 6.40
C ALA A 136 -18.53 -4.03 5.01
N ASP A 137 -18.60 -3.16 3.99
CA ASP A 137 -18.97 -3.47 2.61
C ASP A 137 -17.78 -3.82 1.71
N CYS A 138 -16.57 -3.88 2.25
CA CYS A 138 -15.37 -4.11 1.45
C CYS A 138 -15.17 -5.59 1.09
N TRP A 139 -14.60 -5.85 -0.08
CA TRP A 139 -14.22 -7.17 -0.58
C TRP A 139 -13.47 -8.05 0.44
N CYS A 140 -12.58 -7.47 1.24
CA CYS A 140 -11.83 -8.22 2.26
C CYS A 140 -12.71 -8.80 3.38
N ARG A 141 -13.95 -8.32 3.55
CA ARG A 141 -14.90 -8.84 4.54
C ARG A 141 -15.71 -10.03 4.05
N SER A 142 -15.82 -10.23 2.73
CA SER A 142 -16.50 -11.38 2.15
C SER A 142 -15.59 -12.59 1.92
N ARG A 143 -14.27 -12.43 2.11
CA ARG A 143 -13.26 -13.47 1.82
C ARG A 143 -12.27 -13.67 2.95
N ILE A 144 -12.75 -14.14 4.10
CA ILE A 144 -11.91 -14.41 5.27
C ILE A 144 -11.70 -15.92 5.40
N ALA A 145 -10.46 -16.35 5.63
CA ALA A 145 -10.08 -17.75 5.88
C ALA A 145 -10.47 -18.74 4.76
N PHE A 146 -10.55 -18.29 3.50
CA PHE A 146 -10.77 -19.17 2.36
C PHE A 146 -9.58 -20.09 2.07
N GLY A 147 -8.38 -19.75 2.55
CA GLY A 147 -7.16 -20.54 2.40
C GLY A 147 -7.20 -21.90 3.09
N ASP A 148 -8.12 -22.10 4.04
CA ASP A 148 -8.37 -23.40 4.65
C ASP A 148 -9.02 -24.38 3.66
N ALA A 149 -9.68 -23.87 2.61
CA ALA A 149 -10.36 -24.67 1.61
C ALA A 149 -9.47 -25.04 0.40
N ALA A 150 -8.41 -24.27 0.12
CA ALA A 150 -7.50 -24.52 -1.00
C ALA A 150 -6.17 -23.76 -0.81
N ALA A 151 -5.07 -24.34 -1.30
CA ALA A 151 -3.76 -23.67 -1.29
C ALA A 151 -3.76 -22.39 -2.14
N PRO A 152 -2.89 -21.40 -1.83
CA PRO A 152 -2.81 -20.19 -2.62
C PRO A 152 -2.38 -20.45 -4.07
N PRO A 153 -3.01 -19.80 -5.07
CA PRO A 153 -2.78 -20.09 -6.48
C PRO A 153 -1.37 -19.76 -6.98
N PHE A 154 -0.58 -19.03 -6.19
CA PHE A 154 0.81 -18.64 -6.50
C PHE A 154 1.86 -19.52 -5.81
N ILE A 155 1.44 -20.58 -5.11
CA ILE A 155 2.33 -21.64 -4.56
C ILE A 155 2.31 -22.90 -5.45
N ALA A 156 1.57 -22.88 -6.57
CA ALA A 156 1.47 -23.98 -7.52
C ALA A 156 2.58 -23.96 -8.59
#